data_AF-A0AAN8JLW1-F1
#
_entry.id   AF-A0AAN8JLW1-F1
#
_cell.length_a   1.000
_cell.length_b   1.000
_cell.length_c   1.000
_cell.angle_alpha   90.00
_cell.angle_beta   90.00
_cell.angle_gamma   90.00
#
_symmetry.space_group_name_H-M   'P 1'
#
loop_
_entity.id
_entity.type
_entity.pdbx_description
1 polymer ?
#
loop_
_entity_poly.entity_id
_entity_poly.type
_entity_poly.pdbx_seq_one_letter_code
_entity_poly.pdbx_strand_id
1 'polypeptide(L)'
;MTKYQLLSKHQHGFVSGRSTSTNLLAVIDTWTKALDDLTPVDTIYLDFAKAFDSVPHERLLNKLEGYGIKGEVLTWIRQFLHGRCQQVKVNGEPSDWKPVTSGIPQGSVLGPVLFVIFINDLPEIVQSLVEMFADDTKIFLPIHDANSHQIIQNDIHSLTDWAKKWQLRFNASKCKTLHLGNRNPRHTYRMEDQNGCEIPLESTDLEKDLGVNIDPSLTFSSHIEGQVNKANRIIGLIRRSYEHLDGDSFRRLFTALIRPHLEYCNVAWAPRLEKDKKLIEGVLRRGTKLISGLKDLSYEERLEKLKLPSMAFRRARGDVIEAYKYTHGLYKTDQIFELDTDKTRRGHSYKLKKRHCKTATRSNFFSYRVVNEWNSLPEDVVSAPSLNAFKSRIDRLWSDHVYKIKLPSPLPHAKTKDLIPKWEPAENSLQATA
;
A
#
# COMPACT_ATOMS: atom_id res chain seq x y z
N MET A 1 21.45 7.66 -8.38
CA MET A 1 20.28 8.16 -7.61
C MET A 1 20.21 7.56 -6.20
N THR A 2 19.85 6.29 -6.01
CA THR A 2 19.62 5.71 -4.67
C THR A 2 20.87 5.68 -3.76
N LYS A 3 22.04 5.32 -4.30
CA LYS A 3 23.32 5.30 -3.53
C LYS A 3 23.65 6.67 -2.92
N TYR A 4 23.29 7.75 -3.63
CA TYR A 4 23.58 9.13 -3.25
C TYR A 4 22.37 9.84 -2.61
N GLN A 5 21.30 9.10 -2.27
CA GLN A 5 20.09 9.63 -1.63
C GLN A 5 19.46 10.84 -2.36
N LEU A 6 19.57 10.86 -3.70
CA LEU A 6 19.08 11.98 -4.51
C LEU A 6 17.56 11.93 -4.75
N LEU A 7 16.90 10.80 -4.45
CA LEU A 7 15.45 10.70 -4.57
C LEU A 7 14.80 11.15 -3.28
N SER A 8 13.71 11.90 -3.41
CA SER A 8 12.91 12.39 -2.30
C SER A 8 12.53 11.24 -1.37
N LYS A 9 12.59 11.51 -0.06
CA LYS A 9 12.18 10.54 0.95
C LYS A 9 10.68 10.21 0.90
N HIS A 10 9.88 11.08 0.29
CA HIS A 10 8.43 10.98 0.15
C HIS A 10 7.99 10.16 -1.08
N GLN A 11 8.92 9.76 -1.97
CA GLN A 11 8.60 8.95 -3.15
C GLN A 11 8.66 7.46 -2.84
N HIS A 12 7.52 6.76 -2.88
CA HIS A 12 7.42 5.33 -2.63
C HIS A 12 7.29 4.47 -3.89
N GLY A 13 6.84 5.06 -5.00
CA GLY A 13 6.67 4.38 -6.27
C GLY A 13 8.01 4.12 -6.96
N PHE A 14 8.19 2.89 -7.44
CA PHE A 14 9.42 2.45 -8.13
C PHE A 14 10.73 2.63 -7.35
N VAL A 15 10.66 2.80 -6.02
CA VAL A 15 11.83 2.93 -5.15
C VAL A 15 12.03 1.65 -4.33
N SER A 16 13.23 1.07 -4.41
CA SER A 16 13.59 -0.13 -3.65
C SER A 16 13.47 0.08 -2.13
N GLY A 17 12.82 -0.86 -1.45
CA GLY A 17 12.57 -0.78 0.00
C GLY A 17 11.38 0.12 0.37
N ARG A 18 10.55 0.49 -0.62
CA ARG A 18 9.27 1.18 -0.45
C ARG A 18 8.19 0.46 -1.25
N SER A 19 6.94 0.61 -0.83
CA SER A 19 5.77 -0.04 -1.45
C SER A 19 4.53 0.81 -1.22
N THR A 20 3.42 0.38 -1.81
CA THR A 20 2.10 0.97 -1.51
C THR A 20 1.75 0.83 -0.03
N SER A 21 2.10 -0.29 0.60
CA SER A 21 1.88 -0.49 2.03
C SER A 21 2.71 0.47 2.88
N THR A 22 3.99 0.71 2.57
CA THR A 22 4.80 1.65 3.37
C THR A 22 4.32 3.10 3.20
N ASN A 23 3.79 3.46 2.03
CA ASN A 23 3.22 4.79 1.79
C ASN A 23 1.94 4.99 2.63
N LEU A 24 0.99 4.05 2.51
CA LEU A 24 -0.25 4.08 3.29
C LEU A 24 0.03 4.07 4.80
N LEU A 25 1.01 3.29 5.27
CA LEU A 25 1.37 3.26 6.68
C LEU A 25 1.93 4.60 7.17
N ALA A 26 2.79 5.27 6.41
CA ALA A 26 3.33 6.58 6.79
C ALA A 26 2.22 7.65 6.91
N VAL A 27 1.32 7.66 5.94
CA VAL A 27 0.20 8.61 5.85
C VAL A 27 -0.80 8.36 6.98
N ILE A 28 -1.27 7.12 7.11
CA ILE A 28 -2.31 6.76 8.09
C ILE A 28 -1.74 6.82 9.52
N ASP A 29 -0.44 6.56 9.76
CA ASP A 29 0.14 6.76 11.10
C ASP A 29 -0.02 8.23 11.53
N THR A 30 0.26 9.15 10.62
CA THR A 30 0.12 10.59 10.88
C THR A 30 -1.33 10.99 11.09
N TRP A 31 -2.25 10.53 10.22
CA TRP A 31 -3.68 10.83 10.36
C TRP A 31 -4.24 10.31 11.68
N THR A 32 -3.99 9.03 11.99
CA THR A 32 -4.52 8.41 13.21
C THR A 32 -3.94 9.06 14.46
N LYS A 33 -2.70 9.56 14.42
CA LYS A 33 -2.10 10.35 15.52
C LYS A 33 -2.83 11.68 15.70
N ALA A 34 -3.03 12.45 14.63
CA ALA A 34 -3.76 13.73 14.71
C ALA A 34 -5.19 13.56 15.24
N LEU A 35 -5.89 12.53 14.75
CA LEU A 35 -7.24 12.19 15.23
C LEU A 35 -7.27 11.73 16.69
N ASP A 36 -6.22 11.06 17.18
CA ASP A 36 -6.08 10.72 18.59
C ASP A 36 -5.97 11.97 19.47
N ASP A 37 -5.38 13.03 18.94
CA ASP A 37 -5.28 14.35 19.57
C ASP A 37 -6.46 15.27 19.24
N LEU A 38 -7.58 14.69 18.76
CA LEU A 38 -8.82 15.40 18.41
C LEU A 38 -8.64 16.49 17.35
N THR A 39 -7.56 16.42 16.56
CA THR A 39 -7.26 17.34 15.48
C THR A 39 -7.72 16.73 14.15
N PRO A 40 -8.67 17.36 13.43
CA PRO A 40 -9.07 16.89 12.10
C PRO A 40 -7.93 17.05 11.08
N VAL A 41 -8.02 16.37 9.94
CA VAL A 41 -7.01 16.45 8.87
C VAL A 41 -7.71 16.69 7.54
N ASP A 42 -7.19 17.60 6.74
CA ASP A 42 -7.57 17.70 5.32
C ASP A 42 -6.49 17.05 4.46
N THR A 43 -6.92 16.28 3.47
CA THR A 43 -6.06 15.62 2.49
C THR A 43 -6.51 16.01 1.09
N ILE A 44 -5.56 16.45 0.27
CA ILE A 44 -5.76 16.74 -1.15
C ILE A 44 -5.10 15.63 -1.95
N TYR A 45 -5.91 14.88 -2.70
CA TYR A 45 -5.43 13.92 -3.69
C TYR A 45 -5.26 14.63 -5.02
N LEU A 46 -4.09 14.50 -5.62
CA LEU A 46 -3.70 15.16 -6.85
C LEU A 46 -3.62 14.13 -7.99
N ASP A 47 -4.20 14.45 -9.14
CA ASP A 47 -4.20 13.60 -10.34
C ASP A 47 -3.57 14.37 -11.49
N PHE A 48 -2.50 13.83 -12.08
CA PHE A 48 -1.87 14.43 -13.27
C PHE A 48 -2.63 14.03 -14.54
N ALA A 49 -2.83 15.00 -15.44
CA ALA A 49 -3.40 14.71 -16.74
C ALA A 49 -2.39 13.96 -17.63
N LYS A 50 -2.63 12.65 -17.80
CA LYS A 50 -1.80 11.75 -18.63
C LYS A 50 -0.31 11.81 -18.24
N ALA A 51 -0.01 11.57 -16.97
CA ALA A 51 1.29 11.84 -16.35
C ALA A 51 2.50 11.39 -17.20
N PHE A 52 2.54 10.12 -17.61
CA PHE A 52 3.66 9.58 -18.41
C PHE A 52 3.72 10.15 -19.83
N ASP A 53 2.58 10.41 -20.47
CA ASP A 53 2.52 10.86 -21.87
C ASP A 53 2.78 12.38 -22.01
N SER A 54 2.61 13.12 -20.92
CA SER A 54 2.71 14.59 -20.89
C SER A 54 4.12 15.11 -20.62
N VAL A 55 5.06 14.27 -20.16
CA VAL A 55 6.42 14.73 -19.76
C VAL A 55 7.17 15.33 -20.96
N PRO A 56 7.55 16.63 -20.94
CA PRO A 56 8.31 17.22 -22.05
C PRO A 56 9.76 16.75 -22.04
N HIS A 57 10.25 16.26 -23.18
CA HIS A 57 11.59 15.65 -23.28
C HIS A 57 12.71 16.59 -22.86
N GLU A 58 12.75 17.82 -23.36
CA GLU A 58 13.82 18.77 -23.02
C GLU A 58 13.81 19.17 -21.54
N ARG A 59 12.64 19.29 -20.91
CA ARG A 59 12.54 19.57 -19.48
C ARG A 59 13.03 18.41 -18.63
N LEU A 60 12.72 17.18 -19.04
CA LEU A 60 13.24 15.98 -18.41
C LEU A 60 14.77 15.91 -18.53
N LEU A 61 15.32 16.17 -19.71
CA LEU A 61 16.77 16.18 -19.94
C LEU A 61 17.47 17.25 -19.08
N ASN A 62 16.88 18.44 -18.95
CA ASN A 62 17.38 19.49 -18.06
C ASN A 62 17.38 19.05 -16.58
N LYS A 63 16.33 18.36 -16.12
CA LYS A 63 16.32 17.81 -14.75
C LYS A 63 17.40 16.74 -14.56
N LEU A 64 17.53 15.81 -15.50
CA LEU A 64 18.57 14.77 -15.45
C LEU A 64 19.97 15.38 -15.33
N GLU A 65 20.27 16.38 -16.15
CA GLU A 65 21.53 17.12 -16.09
C GLU A 65 21.73 17.82 -14.74
N GLY A 66 20.69 18.45 -14.20
CA GLY A 66 20.69 19.08 -12.88
C GLY A 66 20.96 18.09 -11.73
N TYR A 67 20.51 16.84 -11.86
CA TYR A 67 20.85 15.74 -10.94
C TYR A 67 22.23 15.12 -11.19
N GLY A 68 23.02 15.69 -12.12
CA GLY A 68 24.39 15.26 -12.41
C GLY A 68 24.51 14.14 -13.44
N ILE A 69 23.43 13.76 -14.13
CA ILE A 69 23.48 12.78 -15.23
C ILE A 69 23.93 13.50 -16.50
N LYS A 70 25.17 13.24 -16.93
CA LYS A 70 25.84 13.97 -18.03
C LYS A 70 26.55 13.00 -18.99
N GLY A 71 27.11 13.55 -20.07
CA GLY A 71 27.92 12.82 -21.05
C GLY A 71 27.12 11.78 -21.82
N GLU A 72 27.76 10.65 -22.15
CA GLU A 72 27.20 9.58 -22.98
C GLU A 72 25.85 9.06 -22.47
N VAL A 73 25.66 8.98 -21.15
CA VAL A 73 24.38 8.51 -20.58
C VAL A 73 23.25 9.49 -20.89
N LEU A 74 23.47 10.79 -20.74
CA LEU A 74 22.46 11.81 -21.06
C LEU A 74 22.18 11.84 -22.57
N THR A 75 23.22 11.73 -23.40
CA THR A 75 23.09 11.63 -24.86
C THR A 75 22.25 10.42 -25.26
N TRP A 76 22.51 9.26 -24.65
CA TRP A 76 21.73 8.05 -24.90
C TRP A 76 20.27 8.21 -24.47
N ILE A 77 19.99 8.82 -23.31
CA ILE A 77 18.61 9.09 -22.87
C ILE A 77 17.91 10.04 -23.85
N ARG A 78 18.61 11.07 -24.34
CA ARG A 78 18.08 11.98 -25.37
C ARG A 78 17.69 11.21 -26.63
N GLN A 79 18.55 10.32 -27.12
CA GLN A 79 18.25 9.47 -28.27
C GLN A 79 17.11 8.48 -28.00
N PHE A 80 16.98 7.97 -26.78
CA PHE A 80 15.88 7.09 -26.37
C PHE A 80 14.51 7.78 -26.44
N LEU A 81 14.45 9.09 -26.18
CA LEU A 81 13.23 9.89 -26.19
C LEU A 81 12.92 10.50 -27.57
N HIS A 82 13.94 10.99 -28.27
CA HIS A 82 13.81 11.78 -29.50
C HIS A 82 13.54 10.92 -30.75
N GLY A 83 12.92 11.53 -31.77
CA GLY A 83 12.75 10.92 -33.09
C GLY A 83 11.75 9.76 -33.15
N ARG A 84 10.96 9.59 -32.11
CA ARG A 84 9.92 8.55 -32.03
C ARG A 84 8.69 8.97 -32.83
N CYS A 85 8.07 8.01 -33.49
CA CYS A 85 6.76 8.14 -34.12
C CYS A 85 5.81 7.06 -33.60
N GLN A 86 4.51 7.33 -33.65
CA GLN A 86 3.46 6.39 -33.30
C GLN A 86 2.33 6.45 -34.34
N GLN A 87 1.58 5.35 -34.46
CA GLN A 87 0.34 5.27 -35.23
C GLN A 87 -0.66 4.41 -34.45
N VAL A 88 -1.95 4.59 -34.70
CA VAL A 88 -3.01 3.75 -34.12
C VAL A 88 -3.56 2.83 -35.18
N LYS A 89 -3.89 1.59 -34.81
CA LYS A 89 -4.47 0.61 -35.73
C LYS A 89 -5.88 0.27 -35.28
N VAL A 90 -6.88 0.55 -36.13
CA VAL A 90 -8.29 0.25 -35.86
C VAL A 90 -8.79 -0.74 -36.91
N ASN A 91 -9.32 -1.88 -36.49
CA ASN A 91 -9.86 -2.91 -37.38
C ASN A 91 -8.90 -3.39 -38.49
N GLY A 92 -7.59 -3.39 -38.25
CA GLY A 92 -6.62 -3.80 -39.28
C GLY A 92 -5.98 -2.62 -40.02
N GLU A 93 -6.56 -1.43 -39.96
CA GLU A 93 -6.11 -0.26 -40.72
C GLU A 93 -5.26 0.68 -39.86
N PRO A 94 -4.00 0.97 -40.25
CA PRO A 94 -3.16 1.92 -39.55
C PRO A 94 -3.51 3.37 -39.91
N SER A 95 -3.41 4.28 -38.94
CA SER A 95 -3.33 5.71 -39.20
C SER A 95 -1.97 6.09 -39.79
N ASP A 96 -1.84 7.34 -40.24
CA ASP A 96 -0.53 7.91 -40.52
C ASP A 96 0.36 7.90 -39.27
N TRP A 97 1.67 7.80 -39.50
CA TRP A 97 2.68 8.05 -38.48
C TRP A 97 2.62 9.49 -38.01
N LYS A 98 2.60 9.67 -36.69
CA LYS A 98 2.71 10.97 -36.02
C LYS A 98 3.92 11.00 -35.11
N PRO A 99 4.69 12.10 -35.07
CA PRO A 99 5.82 12.24 -34.16
C PRO A 99 5.33 12.27 -32.71
N VAL A 100 6.11 11.69 -31.81
CA VAL A 100 5.91 11.71 -30.35
C VAL A 100 6.76 12.84 -29.79
N THR A 101 6.14 13.98 -29.52
CA THR A 101 6.81 15.22 -29.09
C THR A 101 6.94 15.34 -27.57
N SER A 102 6.24 14.50 -26.81
CA SER A 102 6.30 14.42 -25.35
C SER A 102 6.07 12.99 -24.90
N GLY A 103 6.37 12.76 -23.62
CA GLY A 103 6.05 11.54 -22.92
C GLY A 103 7.21 10.58 -22.81
N ILE A 104 7.14 9.76 -21.78
CA ILE A 104 8.10 8.71 -21.50
C ILE A 104 7.52 7.39 -22.03
N PRO A 105 8.28 6.57 -22.78
CA PRO A 105 7.77 5.32 -23.34
C PRO A 105 7.21 4.38 -22.25
N GLN A 106 5.89 4.16 -22.28
CA GLN A 106 5.22 3.22 -21.40
C GLN A 106 5.67 1.78 -21.71
N GLY A 107 5.78 0.96 -20.66
CA GLY A 107 6.29 -0.42 -20.78
C GLY A 107 7.82 -0.53 -20.86
N SER A 108 8.54 0.60 -20.94
CA SER A 108 10.00 0.59 -20.83
C SER A 108 10.46 0.42 -19.38
N VAL A 109 11.60 -0.25 -19.18
CA VAL A 109 12.22 -0.41 -17.86
C VAL A 109 12.67 0.92 -17.27
N LEU A 110 13.17 1.83 -18.12
CA LEU A 110 13.71 3.13 -17.71
C LEU A 110 12.61 4.16 -17.44
N GLY A 111 11.45 4.02 -18.06
CA GLY A 111 10.40 5.03 -18.01
C GLY A 111 9.94 5.42 -16.60
N PRO A 112 9.61 4.45 -15.73
CA PRO A 112 9.26 4.73 -14.34
C PRO A 112 10.32 5.52 -13.57
N VAL A 113 11.61 5.23 -13.80
CA VAL A 113 12.72 5.94 -13.15
C VAL A 113 12.82 7.38 -13.63
N LEU A 114 12.67 7.61 -14.94
CA LEU A 114 12.67 8.96 -15.52
C LEU A 114 11.51 9.80 -14.98
N PHE A 115 10.33 9.21 -14.84
CA PHE A 115 9.18 9.90 -14.29
C PHE A 115 9.39 10.29 -12.83
N VAL A 116 9.91 9.36 -12.01
CA VAL A 116 10.24 9.64 -10.60
C VAL A 116 11.26 10.78 -10.48
N ILE A 117 12.30 10.80 -11.32
CA ILE A 117 13.27 11.91 -11.34
C ILE A 117 12.59 13.22 -11.75
N PHE A 118 11.66 13.17 -12.71
CA PHE A 118 10.98 14.34 -13.22
C PHE A 118 10.15 15.07 -12.14
N ILE A 119 9.51 14.35 -11.24
CA ILE A 119 8.66 14.93 -10.18
C ILE A 119 9.38 15.09 -8.83
N ASN A 120 10.67 14.77 -8.76
CA ASN A 120 11.38 14.54 -7.50
C ASN A 120 11.48 15.76 -6.57
N ASP A 121 11.42 16.97 -7.14
CA ASP A 121 11.42 18.29 -6.48
C ASP A 121 10.02 18.76 -6.05
N LEU A 122 8.95 18.05 -6.43
CA LEU A 122 7.57 18.43 -6.08
C LEU A 122 7.34 18.53 -4.56
N PRO A 123 7.93 17.67 -3.70
CA PRO A 123 7.82 17.84 -2.25
C PRO A 123 8.45 19.11 -1.69
N GLU A 124 9.38 19.75 -2.41
CA GLU A 124 10.14 20.90 -1.90
C GLU A 124 9.36 22.22 -2.02
N ILE A 125 8.25 22.22 -2.76
CA ILE A 125 7.45 23.42 -3.02
C ILE A 125 6.18 23.53 -2.15
N VAL A 126 5.96 22.57 -1.24
CA VAL A 126 4.80 22.54 -0.34
C VAL A 126 5.22 22.57 1.11
N GLN A 127 4.40 23.20 1.95
CA GLN A 127 4.59 23.22 3.41
C GLN A 127 3.86 22.07 4.10
N SER A 128 2.74 21.63 3.52
CA SER A 128 1.98 20.47 3.98
C SER A 128 2.81 19.20 3.91
N LEU A 129 2.42 18.19 4.69
CA LEU A 129 3.00 16.86 4.55
C LEU A 129 2.63 16.31 3.18
N VAL A 130 3.56 15.62 2.54
CA VAL A 130 3.42 15.12 1.17
C VAL A 130 3.92 13.69 1.09
N GLU A 131 3.15 12.85 0.41
CA GLU A 131 3.53 11.47 0.15
C GLU A 131 3.17 11.10 -1.29
N MET A 132 4.11 10.48 -1.99
CA MET A 132 4.02 10.20 -3.43
C MET A 132 4.20 8.71 -3.71
N PHE A 133 3.48 8.21 -4.70
CA PHE A 133 3.72 6.90 -5.29
C PHE A 133 3.62 7.01 -6.80
N ALA A 134 4.77 7.12 -7.46
CA ALA A 134 4.82 7.50 -8.86
C ALA A 134 4.06 8.81 -9.09
N ASP A 135 3.06 8.83 -9.95
CA ASP A 135 2.21 9.98 -10.25
C ASP A 135 1.15 10.26 -9.17
N ASP A 136 0.74 9.25 -8.40
CA ASP A 136 -0.20 9.44 -7.30
C ASP A 136 0.45 10.30 -6.20
N THR A 137 -0.04 11.52 -6.02
CA THR A 137 0.48 12.46 -5.01
C THR A 137 -0.65 12.90 -4.10
N LYS A 138 -0.36 12.99 -2.80
CA LYS A 138 -1.28 13.57 -1.83
C LYS A 138 -0.53 14.49 -0.88
N ILE A 139 -1.13 15.64 -0.61
CA ILE A 139 -0.72 16.55 0.46
C ILE A 139 -1.76 16.52 1.56
N PHE A 140 -1.34 16.66 2.81
CA PHE A 140 -2.26 16.65 3.95
C PHE A 140 -1.69 17.42 5.13
N LEU A 141 -2.60 17.98 5.94
CA LEU A 141 -2.23 18.75 7.12
C LEU A 141 -3.28 18.58 8.23
N PRO A 142 -2.87 18.38 9.49
CA PRO A 142 -3.76 18.55 10.63
C PRO A 142 -4.29 20.00 10.72
N ILE A 143 -5.60 20.14 10.87
CA ILE A 143 -6.29 21.44 10.85
C ILE A 143 -6.50 21.91 12.29
N HIS A 144 -5.64 22.84 12.71
CA HIS A 144 -5.71 23.45 14.04
C HIS A 144 -6.53 24.75 14.05
N ASP A 145 -6.48 25.49 12.93
CA ASP A 145 -7.03 26.84 12.80
C ASP A 145 -7.22 27.22 11.31
N ALA A 146 -7.70 28.43 11.06
CA ALA A 146 -7.87 28.97 9.71
C ALA A 146 -6.53 29.13 8.94
N ASN A 147 -5.39 29.25 9.64
CA ASN A 147 -4.09 29.31 8.99
C ASN A 147 -3.73 27.97 8.33
N SER A 148 -4.15 26.86 8.93
CA SER A 148 -3.97 25.52 8.35
C SER A 148 -4.65 25.38 6.97
N HIS A 149 -5.86 25.94 6.82
CA HIS A 149 -6.56 26.01 5.53
C HIS A 149 -5.79 26.83 4.49
N GLN A 150 -5.28 28.01 4.90
CA GLN A 150 -4.52 28.88 3.99
C GLN A 150 -3.22 28.23 3.52
N ILE A 151 -2.54 27.46 4.38
CA ILE A 151 -1.33 26.71 4.01
C ILE A 151 -1.64 25.73 2.87
N ILE A 152 -2.67 24.88 3.01
CA ILE A 152 -3.04 23.93 1.96
C ILE A 152 -3.45 24.66 0.67
N GLN A 153 -4.22 25.74 0.75
CA GLN A 153 -4.61 26.50 -0.44
C GLN A 153 -3.39 27.11 -1.16
N ASN A 154 -2.42 27.64 -0.41
CA ASN A 154 -1.17 28.17 -0.97
C ASN A 154 -0.30 27.06 -1.59
N ASP A 155 -0.28 25.87 -0.98
CA ASP A 155 0.41 24.70 -1.53
C ASP A 155 -0.24 24.27 -2.86
N ILE A 156 -1.58 24.28 -2.96
CA ILE A 156 -2.29 23.99 -4.22
C ILE A 156 -1.90 24.99 -5.32
N HIS A 157 -1.81 26.28 -5.00
CA HIS A 157 -1.35 27.29 -5.96
C HIS A 157 0.11 27.05 -6.38
N SER A 158 0.99 26.76 -5.43
CA SER A 158 2.41 26.48 -5.69
C SER A 158 2.58 25.24 -6.58
N LEU A 159 1.80 24.19 -6.32
CA LEU A 159 1.72 22.98 -7.14
C LEU A 159 1.23 23.29 -8.55
N THR A 160 0.19 24.11 -8.68
CA THR A 160 -0.37 24.54 -9.97
C THR A 160 0.67 25.30 -10.79
N ASP A 161 1.41 26.23 -10.19
CA ASP A 161 2.46 26.99 -10.85
C ASP A 161 3.65 26.12 -11.24
N TRP A 162 4.03 25.16 -10.38
CA TRP A 162 5.02 24.15 -10.71
C TRP A 162 4.57 23.28 -11.89
N ALA A 163 3.31 22.85 -11.91
CA ALA A 163 2.73 22.06 -12.99
C ALA A 163 2.73 22.82 -14.33
N LYS A 164 2.40 24.11 -14.31
CA LYS A 164 2.52 25.00 -15.48
C LYS A 164 3.98 25.13 -15.92
N LYS A 165 4.89 25.43 -15.00
CA LYS A 165 6.33 25.56 -15.26
C LYS A 165 6.86 24.30 -15.91
N TRP A 166 6.55 23.12 -15.40
CA TRP A 166 7.06 21.84 -15.90
C TRP A 166 6.21 21.21 -17.01
N GLN A 167 5.11 21.87 -17.41
CA GLN A 167 4.13 21.41 -18.40
C GLN A 167 3.56 20.02 -18.09
N LEU A 168 3.38 19.71 -16.81
CA LEU A 168 2.77 18.48 -16.31
C LEU A 168 1.51 18.86 -15.53
N ARG A 169 0.45 19.19 -16.26
CA ARG A 169 -0.79 19.75 -15.70
C ARG A 169 -1.55 18.75 -14.83
N PHE A 170 -2.18 19.25 -13.77
CA PHE A 170 -3.18 18.48 -13.02
C PHE A 170 -4.50 18.39 -13.78
N ASN A 171 -5.23 17.30 -13.54
CA ASN A 171 -6.64 17.19 -13.86
C ASN A 171 -7.46 17.65 -12.66
N ALA A 172 -7.71 18.96 -12.57
CA ALA A 172 -8.38 19.56 -11.41
C ALA A 172 -9.73 18.92 -11.08
N SER A 173 -10.47 18.40 -12.07
CA SER A 173 -11.75 17.70 -11.85
C SER A 173 -11.63 16.30 -11.27
N LYS A 174 -10.43 15.69 -11.33
CA LYS A 174 -10.11 14.41 -10.68
C LYS A 174 -9.36 14.59 -9.36
N CYS A 175 -8.79 15.77 -9.11
CA CYS A 175 -8.26 16.14 -7.81
C CYS A 175 -9.40 16.24 -6.80
N LYS A 176 -9.17 15.74 -5.59
CA LYS A 176 -10.21 15.60 -4.58
C LYS A 176 -9.74 15.98 -3.20
N THR A 177 -10.69 16.41 -2.38
CA THR A 177 -10.48 16.68 -0.96
C THR A 177 -11.14 15.59 -0.11
N LEU A 178 -10.40 15.00 0.82
CA LEU A 178 -10.91 14.13 1.87
C LEU A 178 -10.74 14.82 3.22
N HIS A 179 -11.85 15.00 3.93
CA HIS A 179 -11.90 15.57 5.28
C HIS A 179 -11.96 14.46 6.31
N LEU A 180 -10.93 14.34 7.16
CA LEU A 180 -10.84 13.32 8.20
C LEU A 180 -11.19 13.92 9.56
N GLY A 181 -11.92 13.14 10.36
CA GLY A 181 -12.30 13.48 11.74
C GLY A 181 -13.66 14.16 11.88
N ASN A 182 -14.39 13.79 12.94
CA ASN A 182 -15.79 14.17 13.15
C ASN A 182 -16.03 15.68 13.37
N ARG A 183 -14.99 16.44 13.71
CA ARG A 183 -15.05 17.90 13.95
C ARG A 183 -14.38 18.71 12.84
N ASN A 184 -14.19 18.10 11.69
CA ASN A 184 -13.55 18.77 10.56
C ASN A 184 -14.45 19.91 10.05
N PRO A 185 -13.93 21.13 9.85
CA PRO A 185 -14.69 22.27 9.33
C PRO A 185 -15.10 22.14 7.85
N ARG A 186 -14.58 21.14 7.14
CA ARG A 186 -14.83 20.83 5.72
C ARG A 186 -14.57 22.04 4.82
N HIS A 187 -13.37 22.62 4.93
CA HIS A 187 -12.97 23.75 4.10
C HIS A 187 -12.99 23.39 2.61
N THR A 188 -13.43 24.34 1.78
CA THR A 188 -13.38 24.18 0.32
C THR A 188 -12.05 24.67 -0.21
N TYR A 189 -11.38 23.85 -1.00
CA TYR A 189 -10.14 24.20 -1.69
C TYR A 189 -10.39 24.43 -3.18
N ARG A 190 -9.56 25.27 -3.81
CA ARG A 190 -9.68 25.61 -5.24
C ARG A 190 -8.39 25.30 -5.98
N MET A 191 -8.51 24.88 -7.23
CA MET A 191 -7.39 24.64 -8.13
C MET A 191 -7.73 25.21 -9.51
N GLU A 192 -6.71 25.72 -10.20
CA GLU A 192 -6.87 26.17 -11.58
C GLU A 192 -7.05 24.97 -12.52
N ASP A 193 -8.06 25.05 -13.39
CA ASP A 193 -8.29 24.06 -14.45
C ASP A 193 -7.39 24.30 -15.68
N GLN A 194 -7.59 23.47 -16.70
CA GLN A 194 -6.83 23.57 -17.96
C GLN A 194 -7.04 24.86 -18.75
N ASN A 195 -8.09 25.63 -18.45
CA ASN A 195 -8.47 26.88 -19.10
C ASN A 195 -8.03 28.11 -18.30
N GLY A 196 -7.39 27.94 -17.15
CA GLY A 196 -7.02 29.05 -16.29
C GLY A 196 -8.11 29.48 -15.30
N CYS A 197 -9.17 28.69 -15.15
CA CYS A 197 -10.28 29.00 -14.26
C CYS A 197 -10.10 28.31 -12.90
N GLU A 198 -10.24 29.05 -11.80
CA GLU A 198 -10.29 28.42 -10.48
C GLU A 198 -11.62 27.69 -10.26
N ILE A 199 -11.52 26.38 -10.06
CA ILE A 199 -12.65 25.52 -9.72
C ILE A 199 -12.48 24.94 -8.31
N PRO A 200 -13.59 24.74 -7.58
CA PRO A 200 -13.53 24.03 -6.31
C PRO A 200 -13.17 22.56 -6.52
N LEU A 201 -12.29 22.01 -5.68
CA LEU A 201 -12.01 20.59 -5.64
C LEU A 201 -13.20 19.82 -5.07
N GLU A 202 -13.52 18.68 -5.66
CA GLU A 202 -14.62 17.84 -5.19
C GLU A 202 -14.28 17.28 -3.80
N SER A 203 -15.19 17.48 -2.84
CA SER A 203 -15.12 16.84 -1.52
C SER A 203 -15.71 15.44 -1.61
N THR A 204 -14.99 14.43 -1.11
CA THR A 204 -15.44 13.04 -1.10
C THR A 204 -15.42 12.45 0.31
N ASP A 205 -16.39 11.59 0.61
CA ASP A 205 -16.41 10.80 1.85
C ASP A 205 -15.89 9.36 1.62
N LEU A 206 -15.36 9.07 0.44
CA LEU A 206 -14.68 7.82 0.12
C LEU A 206 -13.69 8.01 -1.03
N GLU A 207 -12.39 7.91 -0.76
CA GLU A 207 -11.36 8.06 -1.79
C GLU A 207 -10.50 6.80 -1.94
N LYS A 208 -10.07 6.48 -3.17
CA LYS A 208 -9.26 5.30 -3.43
C LYS A 208 -7.78 5.67 -3.45
N ASP A 209 -7.08 5.40 -2.37
CA ASP A 209 -5.64 5.62 -2.22
C ASP A 209 -4.87 4.31 -2.42
N LEU A 210 -4.06 4.21 -3.48
CA LEU A 210 -3.19 3.07 -3.79
C LEU A 210 -3.89 1.69 -3.77
N GLY A 211 -5.17 1.67 -4.14
CA GLY A 211 -6.01 0.46 -4.17
C GLY A 211 -6.83 0.21 -2.90
N VAL A 212 -6.70 1.05 -1.88
CA VAL A 212 -7.46 0.99 -0.63
C VAL A 212 -8.49 2.11 -0.61
N ASN A 213 -9.74 1.83 -0.22
CA ASN A 213 -10.74 2.88 -0.09
C ASN A 213 -10.67 3.45 1.33
N ILE A 214 -10.48 4.77 1.43
CA ILE A 214 -10.29 5.53 2.67
C ILE A 214 -11.57 6.31 2.95
N ASP A 215 -12.16 6.10 4.12
CA ASP A 215 -13.30 6.89 4.64
C ASP A 215 -12.84 7.88 5.72
N PRO A 216 -13.57 8.99 5.95
CA PRO A 216 -13.27 10.01 6.97
C PRO A 216 -13.01 9.51 8.39
N SER A 217 -13.55 8.33 8.73
CA SER A 217 -13.44 7.71 10.05
C SER A 217 -12.37 6.62 10.13
N LEU A 218 -11.68 6.33 9.01
CA LEU A 218 -10.68 5.28 8.87
C LEU A 218 -11.20 3.91 9.37
N THR A 219 -12.45 3.60 9.04
CA THR A 219 -13.08 2.32 9.42
C THR A 219 -12.75 1.21 8.44
N PHE A 220 -12.53 1.55 7.18
CA PHE A 220 -12.26 0.65 6.06
C PHE A 220 -13.38 -0.36 5.77
N SER A 221 -14.56 -0.24 6.37
CA SER A 221 -15.66 -1.19 6.13
C SER A 221 -16.08 -1.21 4.65
N SER A 222 -16.22 -0.05 4.01
CA SER A 222 -16.53 0.05 2.57
C SER A 222 -15.46 -0.56 1.67
N HIS A 223 -14.17 -0.45 2.05
CA HIS A 223 -13.09 -1.14 1.35
C HIS A 223 -13.25 -2.66 1.45
N ILE A 224 -13.45 -3.16 2.67
CA ILE A 224 -13.56 -4.58 2.98
C ILE A 224 -14.76 -5.20 2.26
N GLU A 225 -15.92 -4.56 2.30
CA GLU A 225 -17.11 -5.00 1.56
C GLU A 225 -16.85 -5.08 0.05
N GLY A 226 -16.18 -4.06 -0.51
CA GLY A 226 -15.75 -4.05 -1.92
C GLY A 226 -14.85 -5.24 -2.28
N GLN A 227 -13.82 -5.53 -1.47
CA GLN A 227 -12.91 -6.66 -1.73
C GLN A 227 -13.59 -8.01 -1.51
N VAL A 228 -14.43 -8.15 -0.48
CA VAL A 228 -15.23 -9.36 -0.21
C VAL A 228 -16.18 -9.64 -1.38
N ASN A 229 -16.82 -8.61 -1.94
CA ASN A 229 -17.69 -8.75 -3.11
C ASN A 229 -16.92 -9.20 -4.35
N LYS A 230 -15.75 -8.63 -4.62
CA LYS A 230 -14.87 -9.09 -5.71
C LYS A 230 -14.45 -10.55 -5.52
N ALA A 231 -13.98 -10.89 -4.33
CA ALA A 231 -13.59 -12.25 -3.99
C ALA A 231 -14.74 -13.26 -4.16
N ASN A 232 -15.96 -12.89 -3.76
CA ASN A 232 -17.14 -13.74 -3.94
C ASN A 232 -17.54 -13.91 -5.40
N ARG A 233 -17.37 -12.88 -6.25
CA ARG A 233 -17.57 -13.02 -7.70
C ARG A 233 -16.60 -14.02 -8.30
N ILE A 234 -15.34 -14.00 -7.87
CA ILE A 234 -14.32 -14.97 -8.30
C ILE A 234 -14.67 -16.38 -7.82
N ILE A 235 -15.11 -16.56 -6.57
CA ILE A 235 -15.64 -17.85 -6.09
C ILE A 235 -16.79 -18.35 -6.98
N GLY A 236 -17.72 -17.46 -7.34
CA GLY A 236 -18.83 -17.80 -8.22
C GLY A 236 -18.39 -18.22 -9.62
N LEU A 237 -17.36 -17.58 -10.18
CA LEU A 237 -16.75 -17.96 -11.45
C LEU A 237 -16.09 -19.34 -11.35
N ILE A 238 -15.25 -19.57 -10.34
CA ILE A 238 -14.63 -20.88 -10.09
C ILE A 238 -15.69 -21.97 -10.01
N ARG A 239 -16.77 -21.75 -9.25
CA ARG A 239 -17.87 -22.73 -9.15
C ARG A 239 -18.50 -23.06 -10.51
N ARG A 240 -18.62 -22.11 -11.43
CA ARG A 240 -19.23 -22.34 -12.75
C ARG A 240 -18.27 -22.94 -13.77
N SER A 241 -16.97 -22.75 -13.58
CA SER A 241 -15.94 -23.22 -14.51
C SER A 241 -15.55 -24.69 -14.29
N TYR A 242 -15.86 -25.26 -13.13
CA TYR A 242 -15.48 -26.63 -12.77
C TYR A 242 -16.72 -27.44 -12.40
N GLU A 243 -16.91 -28.58 -13.07
CA GLU A 243 -17.93 -29.56 -12.69
C GLU A 243 -17.53 -30.26 -11.38
N HIS A 244 -16.25 -30.64 -11.28
CA HIS A 244 -15.64 -31.23 -10.11
C HIS A 244 -14.39 -30.43 -9.73
N LEU A 245 -14.35 -29.92 -8.50
CA LEU A 245 -13.22 -29.17 -7.98
C LEU A 245 -12.64 -29.88 -6.76
N ASP A 246 -11.44 -30.43 -6.91
CA ASP A 246 -10.71 -31.06 -5.81
C ASP A 246 -10.09 -30.01 -4.85
N GLY A 247 -9.69 -30.48 -3.68
CA GLY A 247 -9.16 -29.61 -2.62
C GLY A 247 -7.83 -28.92 -2.96
N ASP A 248 -6.95 -29.58 -3.73
CA ASP A 248 -5.65 -29.02 -4.11
C ASP A 248 -5.82 -27.94 -5.18
N SER A 249 -6.65 -28.19 -6.19
CA SER A 249 -7.03 -27.19 -7.19
C SER A 249 -7.69 -25.98 -6.55
N PHE A 250 -8.64 -26.19 -5.62
CA PHE A 250 -9.23 -25.08 -4.88
C PHE A 250 -8.20 -24.31 -4.05
N ARG A 251 -7.29 -24.98 -3.33
CA ARG A 251 -6.22 -24.32 -2.58
C ARG A 251 -5.40 -23.40 -3.50
N ARG A 252 -5.01 -23.89 -4.68
CA ARG A 252 -4.24 -23.13 -5.68
C ARG A 252 -5.03 -21.93 -6.20
N LEU A 253 -6.27 -22.13 -6.64
CA LEU A 253 -7.14 -21.07 -7.15
C LEU A 253 -7.45 -20.02 -6.09
N PHE A 254 -7.78 -20.43 -4.87
CA PHE A 254 -8.03 -19.51 -3.76
C PHE A 254 -6.79 -18.67 -3.45
N THR A 255 -5.63 -19.32 -3.38
CA THR A 255 -4.35 -18.68 -3.09
C THR A 255 -3.95 -17.68 -4.18
N ALA A 256 -4.14 -18.02 -5.44
CA ALA A 256 -3.70 -17.21 -6.58
C ALA A 256 -4.68 -16.09 -6.96
N LEU A 257 -5.99 -16.36 -6.89
CA LEU A 257 -7.02 -15.46 -7.45
C LEU A 257 -7.83 -14.73 -6.39
N ILE A 258 -8.08 -15.33 -5.23
CA ILE A 258 -8.98 -14.75 -4.22
C ILE A 258 -8.18 -14.02 -3.14
N ARG A 259 -7.16 -14.67 -2.61
CA ARG A 259 -6.37 -14.18 -1.49
C ARG A 259 -5.72 -12.81 -1.74
N PRO A 260 -5.17 -12.49 -2.93
CA PRO A 260 -4.57 -11.17 -3.17
C PRO A 260 -5.56 -10.03 -2.93
N HIS A 261 -6.83 -10.19 -3.31
CA HIS A 261 -7.85 -9.16 -3.07
C HIS A 261 -8.17 -8.95 -1.58
N LEU A 262 -8.07 -10.00 -0.78
CA LEU A 262 -8.35 -9.94 0.67
C LEU A 262 -7.14 -9.49 1.51
N GLU A 263 -5.93 -9.56 0.97
CA GLU A 263 -4.69 -9.34 1.75
C GLU A 263 -3.86 -8.15 1.27
N TYR A 264 -4.12 -7.63 0.06
CA TYR A 264 -3.38 -6.47 -0.45
C TYR A 264 -3.47 -5.28 0.52
N CYS A 265 -2.32 -4.77 0.95
CA CYS A 265 -2.18 -3.69 1.93
C CYS A 265 -2.93 -3.89 3.27
N ASN A 266 -3.19 -5.14 3.68
CA ASN A 266 -3.94 -5.44 4.90
C ASN A 266 -3.38 -4.77 6.17
N VAL A 267 -2.07 -4.57 6.24
CA VAL A 267 -1.41 -3.88 7.35
C VAL A 267 -1.90 -2.43 7.52
N ALA A 268 -2.30 -1.76 6.43
CA ALA A 268 -2.81 -0.41 6.48
C ALA A 268 -4.28 -0.34 6.96
N TRP A 269 -5.15 -1.23 6.47
CA TRP A 269 -6.60 -1.14 6.66
C TRP A 269 -7.21 -2.17 7.62
N ALA A 270 -6.39 -3.03 8.26
CA ALA A 270 -6.85 -4.22 8.97
C ALA A 270 -8.17 -4.02 9.77
N PRO A 271 -9.13 -4.98 9.67
CA PRO A 271 -10.47 -4.81 10.20
C PRO A 271 -10.46 -4.62 11.72
N ARG A 272 -10.92 -3.46 12.19
CA ARG A 272 -11.16 -3.22 13.61
C ARG A 272 -12.42 -3.92 14.10
N LEU A 273 -13.51 -3.81 13.31
CA LEU A 273 -14.83 -4.26 13.71
C LEU A 273 -14.99 -5.76 13.53
N GLU A 274 -15.66 -6.43 14.48
CA GLU A 274 -15.89 -7.87 14.43
C GLU A 274 -16.75 -8.29 13.23
N LYS A 275 -17.69 -7.43 12.80
CA LYS A 275 -18.48 -7.65 11.59
C LYS A 275 -17.58 -7.79 10.35
N ASP A 276 -16.54 -6.96 10.24
CA ASP A 276 -15.66 -6.91 9.07
C ASP A 276 -14.68 -8.09 9.07
N LYS A 277 -14.20 -8.49 10.26
CA LYS A 277 -13.42 -9.73 10.44
C LYS A 277 -14.22 -10.95 9.96
N LYS A 278 -15.50 -11.02 10.34
CA LYS A 278 -16.43 -12.09 9.91
C LYS A 278 -16.70 -12.07 8.41
N LEU A 279 -16.82 -10.89 7.79
CA LEU A 279 -17.00 -10.77 6.34
C LEU A 279 -15.81 -11.38 5.58
N ILE A 280 -14.59 -11.04 5.97
CA ILE A 280 -13.37 -11.56 5.34
C ILE A 280 -13.25 -13.08 5.54
N GLU A 281 -13.44 -13.56 6.78
CA GLU A 281 -13.41 -15.00 7.08
C GLU A 281 -14.54 -15.77 6.34
N GLY A 282 -15.68 -15.09 6.13
CA GLY A 282 -16.84 -15.62 5.44
C GLY A 282 -16.55 -16.04 4.00
N VAL A 283 -15.62 -15.36 3.32
CA VAL A 283 -15.20 -15.71 1.95
C VAL A 283 -14.55 -17.09 1.93
N LEU A 284 -13.55 -17.32 2.79
CA LEU A 284 -12.86 -18.60 2.91
C LEU A 284 -13.83 -19.69 3.40
N ARG A 285 -14.68 -19.39 4.38
CA ARG A 285 -15.73 -20.29 4.85
C ARG A 285 -16.68 -20.73 3.76
N ARG A 286 -17.08 -19.82 2.87
CA ARG A 286 -17.97 -20.12 1.74
C ARG A 286 -17.25 -20.93 0.68
N GLY A 287 -16.05 -20.52 0.28
CA GLY A 287 -15.29 -21.22 -0.76
C GLY A 287 -14.98 -22.66 -0.40
N THR A 288 -14.55 -22.91 0.84
CA THR A 288 -14.25 -24.28 1.32
C THR A 288 -15.48 -25.19 1.40
N LYS A 289 -16.72 -24.67 1.40
CA LYS A 289 -17.95 -25.49 1.31
C LYS A 289 -18.21 -26.03 -0.10
N LEU A 290 -17.57 -25.46 -1.11
CA LEU A 290 -17.79 -25.85 -2.51
C LEU A 290 -17.12 -27.17 -2.87
N ILE A 291 -16.21 -27.65 -2.03
CA ILE A 291 -15.45 -28.87 -2.27
C ILE A 291 -16.27 -30.07 -1.81
N SER A 292 -16.47 -31.01 -2.73
CA SER A 292 -17.18 -32.27 -2.47
C SER A 292 -16.57 -33.01 -1.28
N GLY A 293 -17.41 -33.52 -0.39
CA GLY A 293 -16.98 -34.22 0.83
C GLY A 293 -16.48 -33.34 1.98
N LEU A 294 -16.41 -32.02 1.81
CA LEU A 294 -16.01 -31.10 2.88
C LEU A 294 -17.20 -30.38 3.55
N LYS A 295 -18.36 -30.31 2.88
CA LYS A 295 -19.52 -29.47 3.29
C LYS A 295 -19.96 -29.67 4.74
N ASP A 296 -19.98 -30.91 5.21
CA ASP A 296 -20.52 -31.30 6.52
C ASP A 296 -19.48 -31.28 7.64
N LEU A 297 -18.20 -31.11 7.30
CA LEU A 297 -17.13 -30.93 8.27
C LEU A 297 -17.22 -29.56 8.93
N SER A 298 -16.73 -29.48 10.17
CA SER A 298 -16.54 -28.19 10.83
C SER A 298 -15.61 -27.30 10.01
N TYR A 299 -15.67 -25.98 10.25
CA TYR A 299 -14.85 -25.06 9.46
C TYR A 299 -13.35 -25.28 9.68
N GLU A 300 -12.92 -25.54 10.92
CA GLU A 300 -11.50 -25.77 11.22
C GLU A 300 -11.00 -27.06 10.55
N GLU A 301 -11.78 -28.14 10.56
CA GLU A 301 -11.44 -29.40 9.86
C GLU A 301 -11.32 -29.20 8.34
N ARG A 302 -12.18 -28.35 7.74
CA ARG A 302 -12.06 -28.00 6.32
C ARG A 302 -10.76 -27.25 6.02
N LEU A 303 -10.39 -26.31 6.88
CA LEU A 303 -9.15 -25.55 6.74
C LEU A 303 -7.93 -26.47 6.84
N GLU A 304 -7.93 -27.40 7.79
CA GLU A 304 -6.88 -28.39 7.98
C GLU A 304 -6.74 -29.32 6.77
N LYS A 305 -7.84 -29.94 6.31
CA LYS A 305 -7.83 -30.80 5.11
C LYS A 305 -7.34 -30.07 3.86
N LEU A 306 -7.71 -28.81 3.70
CA LEU A 306 -7.29 -27.99 2.57
C LEU A 306 -5.90 -27.36 2.76
N LYS A 307 -5.29 -27.48 3.95
CA LYS A 307 -4.05 -26.80 4.33
C LYS A 307 -4.13 -25.28 4.10
N LEU A 308 -5.28 -24.68 4.38
CA LEU A 308 -5.54 -23.25 4.23
C LEU A 308 -5.60 -22.59 5.62
N PRO A 309 -4.64 -21.73 6.00
CA PRO A 309 -4.73 -21.01 7.26
C PRO A 309 -5.96 -20.09 7.31
N SER A 310 -6.49 -19.86 8.52
CA SER A 310 -7.62 -18.94 8.71
C SER A 310 -7.22 -17.52 8.30
N MET A 311 -8.19 -16.70 7.87
CA MET A 311 -7.88 -15.31 7.52
C MET A 311 -7.45 -14.51 8.76
N ALA A 312 -7.92 -14.89 9.94
CA ALA A 312 -7.45 -14.35 11.22
C ALA A 312 -5.95 -14.61 11.45
N PHE A 313 -5.50 -15.85 11.30
CA PHE A 313 -4.10 -16.22 11.45
C PHE A 313 -3.22 -15.47 10.43
N ARG A 314 -3.67 -15.39 9.18
CA ARG A 314 -2.92 -14.71 8.13
C ARG A 314 -2.72 -13.21 8.39
N ARG A 315 -3.71 -12.53 8.99
CA ARG A 315 -3.56 -11.13 9.41
C ARG A 315 -2.55 -10.98 10.54
N ALA A 316 -2.66 -11.78 11.60
CA ALA A 316 -1.71 -11.74 12.73
C ALA A 316 -0.28 -12.00 12.26
N ARG A 317 -0.09 -13.02 11.42
CA ARG A 317 1.19 -13.34 10.77
C ARG A 317 1.70 -12.20 9.89
N GLY A 318 0.83 -11.58 9.11
CA GLY A 318 1.17 -10.42 8.28
C GLY A 318 1.69 -9.25 9.11
N ASP A 319 1.01 -8.92 10.21
CA ASP A 319 1.39 -7.82 11.10
C ASP A 319 2.80 -8.04 11.69
N VAL A 320 3.11 -9.22 12.25
CA VAL A 320 4.46 -9.46 12.82
C VAL A 320 5.56 -9.52 11.75
N ILE A 321 5.25 -10.03 10.55
CA ILE A 321 6.18 -9.98 9.41
C ILE A 321 6.49 -8.54 9.03
N GLU A 322 5.48 -7.68 9.02
CA GLU A 322 5.67 -6.27 8.70
C GLU A 322 6.47 -5.55 9.78
N ALA A 323 6.23 -5.87 11.06
CA ALA A 323 7.01 -5.35 12.19
C ALA A 323 8.48 -5.79 12.11
N TYR A 324 8.75 -7.04 11.71
CA TYR A 324 10.12 -7.51 11.47
C TYR A 324 10.84 -6.67 10.41
N LYS A 325 10.18 -6.38 9.28
CA LYS A 325 10.79 -5.56 8.22
C LYS A 325 11.16 -4.15 8.69
N TYR A 326 10.31 -3.51 9.49
CA TYR A 326 10.61 -2.20 10.07
C TYR A 326 11.77 -2.25 11.07
N THR A 327 11.71 -3.18 12.03
CA THR A 327 12.70 -3.32 13.11
C THR A 327 14.08 -3.74 12.64
N HIS A 328 14.17 -4.41 11.48
CA HIS A 328 15.43 -4.89 10.88
C HIS A 328 15.90 -4.01 9.71
N GLY A 329 15.31 -2.83 9.52
CA GLY A 329 15.75 -1.86 8.51
C GLY A 329 15.61 -2.34 7.05
N LEU A 330 14.66 -3.26 6.79
CA LEU A 330 14.40 -3.73 5.43
C LEU A 330 13.67 -2.69 4.58
N TYR A 331 13.03 -1.71 5.22
CA TYR A 331 12.42 -0.57 4.56
C TYR A 331 13.28 0.68 4.65
N LYS A 332 13.24 1.49 3.58
CA LYS A 332 13.93 2.77 3.46
C LYS A 332 12.96 3.93 3.65
N THR A 333 12.22 3.90 4.76
CA THR A 333 11.19 4.87 5.14
C THR A 333 11.36 5.26 6.61
N ASP A 334 10.66 6.30 7.04
CA ASP A 334 10.70 6.76 8.42
C ASP A 334 10.16 5.68 9.37
N GLN A 335 10.74 5.60 10.57
CA GLN A 335 10.37 4.60 11.56
C GLN A 335 9.06 4.97 12.25
N ILE A 336 8.08 4.07 12.20
CA ILE A 336 6.79 4.21 12.90
C ILE A 336 6.79 3.58 14.31
N PHE A 337 7.84 2.83 14.61
CA PHE A 337 8.07 2.15 15.89
C PHE A 337 9.20 2.81 16.67
N GLU A 338 9.09 2.72 17.99
CA GLU A 338 10.15 3.10 18.93
C GLU A 338 10.57 1.82 19.69
N LEU A 339 11.88 1.54 19.76
CA LEU A 339 12.41 0.42 20.53
C LEU A 339 12.41 0.77 22.03
N ASP A 340 12.08 -0.21 22.86
CA ASP A 340 12.19 -0.11 24.31
C ASP A 340 13.65 -0.35 24.72
N THR A 341 14.37 0.73 25.07
CA THR A 341 15.78 0.67 25.47
C THR A 341 15.98 0.31 26.94
N ASP A 342 14.90 0.13 27.71
CA ASP A 342 14.97 -0.19 29.13
C ASP A 342 15.34 -1.66 29.35
N LYS A 343 16.63 -1.91 29.60
CA LYS A 343 17.20 -3.23 29.87
C LYS A 343 16.75 -3.86 31.20
N THR A 344 16.06 -3.10 32.07
CA THR A 344 15.63 -3.62 33.39
C THR A 344 14.37 -4.48 33.30
N ARG A 345 13.65 -4.41 32.18
CA ARG A 345 12.39 -5.14 31.97
C ARG A 345 12.64 -6.41 31.18
N ARG A 346 12.06 -7.53 31.62
CA ARG A 346 12.05 -8.80 30.86
C ARG A 346 11.54 -8.54 29.43
N GLY A 347 12.15 -9.19 28.44
CA GLY A 347 11.81 -9.06 27.03
C GLY A 347 12.96 -9.45 26.10
N HIS A 348 12.73 -9.33 24.80
CA HIS A 348 13.70 -9.62 23.76
C HIS A 348 14.40 -8.34 23.24
N SER A 349 15.49 -8.51 22.47
CA SER A 349 16.35 -7.42 21.97
C SER A 349 15.64 -6.37 21.10
N TYR A 350 14.62 -6.78 20.35
CA TYR A 350 13.81 -5.92 19.47
C TYR A 350 12.50 -5.42 20.10
N LYS A 351 12.40 -5.35 21.43
CA LYS A 351 11.15 -5.00 22.10
C LYS A 351 10.66 -3.61 21.68
N LEU A 352 9.37 -3.51 21.36
CA LEU A 352 8.73 -2.26 20.98
C LEU A 352 8.17 -1.55 22.21
N LYS A 353 8.33 -0.23 22.28
CA LYS A 353 7.73 0.59 23.32
C LYS A 353 6.21 0.63 23.17
N LYS A 354 5.51 0.25 24.24
CA LYS A 354 4.06 0.34 24.29
C LYS A 354 3.64 1.78 24.59
N ARG A 355 2.99 2.41 23.61
CA ARG A 355 2.52 3.80 23.69
C ARG A 355 1.06 3.85 24.15
N HIS A 356 0.70 4.94 24.84
CA HIS A 356 -0.70 5.24 25.14
C HIS A 356 -1.39 5.84 23.91
N CYS A 357 -2.69 5.58 23.77
CA CYS A 357 -3.57 6.19 22.77
C CYS A 357 -4.98 6.32 23.35
N LYS A 358 -5.74 7.30 22.89
CA LYS A 358 -7.07 7.65 23.43
C LYS A 358 -8.21 6.98 22.64
N THR A 359 -8.00 6.76 21.35
CA THR A 359 -9.04 6.36 20.41
C THR A 359 -8.87 4.91 19.95
N ALA A 360 -10.00 4.29 19.62
CA ALA A 360 -10.02 2.98 18.99
C ALA A 360 -9.38 3.00 17.59
N THR A 361 -9.35 4.15 16.91
CA THR A 361 -8.75 4.29 15.58
C THR A 361 -7.24 4.20 15.67
N ARG A 362 -6.61 4.91 16.62
CA ARG A 362 -5.17 4.81 16.88
C ARG A 362 -4.77 3.46 17.46
N SER A 363 -5.52 2.93 18.43
CA SER A 363 -5.17 1.66 19.08
C SER A 363 -5.20 0.45 18.15
N ASN A 364 -6.04 0.48 17.11
CA ASN A 364 -6.14 -0.57 16.10
C ASN A 364 -5.25 -0.30 14.87
N PHE A 365 -4.58 0.85 14.80
CA PHE A 365 -3.61 1.10 13.75
C PHE A 365 -2.37 0.20 13.92
N PHE A 366 -1.71 -0.11 12.81
CA PHE A 366 -0.63 -1.09 12.74
C PHE A 366 0.44 -0.90 13.81
N SER A 367 0.91 0.34 13.97
CA SER A 367 2.01 0.70 14.89
C SER A 367 1.66 0.57 16.38
N TYR A 368 0.40 0.23 16.71
CA TYR A 368 -0.10 -0.02 18.06
C TYR A 368 -0.60 -1.46 18.22
N ARG A 369 -1.42 -1.96 17.29
CA ARG A 369 -2.05 -3.28 17.44
C ARG A 369 -1.05 -4.44 17.46
N VAL A 370 0.06 -4.32 16.72
CA VAL A 370 1.07 -5.37 16.63
C VAL A 370 1.94 -5.47 17.88
N VAL A 371 2.03 -4.41 18.68
CA VAL A 371 3.04 -4.27 19.75
C VAL A 371 2.96 -5.39 20.78
N ASN A 372 1.74 -5.74 21.24
CA ASN A 372 1.59 -6.81 22.23
C ASN A 372 1.98 -8.18 21.65
N GLU A 373 1.61 -8.45 20.40
CA GLU A 373 1.93 -9.70 19.71
C GLU A 373 3.44 -9.82 19.50
N TRP A 374 4.06 -8.77 18.95
CA TRP A 374 5.50 -8.69 18.73
C TRP A 374 6.29 -8.87 20.02
N ASN A 375 5.93 -8.14 21.08
CA ASN A 375 6.64 -8.20 22.36
C ASN A 375 6.50 -9.54 23.09
N SER A 376 5.55 -10.39 22.67
CA SER A 376 5.38 -11.75 23.22
C SER A 376 6.26 -12.79 22.53
N LEU A 377 6.91 -12.42 21.42
CA LEU A 377 7.75 -13.33 20.65
C LEU A 377 9.05 -13.67 21.41
N PRO A 378 9.54 -14.91 21.33
CA PRO A 378 10.83 -15.28 21.89
C PRO A 378 12.01 -14.57 21.21
N GLU A 379 13.13 -14.46 21.94
CA GLU A 379 14.40 -13.91 21.41
C GLU A 379 14.84 -14.64 20.14
N ASP A 380 14.76 -15.99 20.11
CA ASP A 380 15.16 -16.76 18.95
C ASP A 380 14.29 -16.45 17.73
N VAL A 381 13.04 -16.01 17.89
CA VAL A 381 12.19 -15.66 16.75
C VAL A 381 12.55 -14.28 16.23
N VAL A 382 12.62 -13.27 17.11
CA VAL A 382 12.86 -11.88 16.69
C VAL A 382 14.28 -11.65 16.16
N SER A 383 15.28 -12.36 16.68
CA SER A 383 16.69 -12.28 16.25
C SER A 383 16.98 -13.11 14.99
N ALA A 384 15.95 -13.51 14.24
CA ALA A 384 16.13 -14.27 13.02
C ALA A 384 17.05 -13.53 12.02
N PRO A 385 18.03 -14.23 11.40
CA PRO A 385 19.03 -13.58 10.55
C PRO A 385 18.47 -13.13 9.19
N SER A 386 17.26 -13.57 8.83
CA SER A 386 16.60 -13.19 7.59
C SER A 386 15.08 -13.24 7.73
N LEU A 387 14.39 -12.52 6.84
CA LEU A 387 12.93 -12.52 6.76
C LEU A 387 12.35 -13.93 6.56
N ASN A 388 13.04 -14.79 5.82
CA ASN A 388 12.58 -16.16 5.60
C ASN A 388 12.76 -17.02 6.85
N ALA A 389 13.90 -16.89 7.54
CA ALA A 389 14.10 -17.55 8.83
C ALA A 389 13.05 -17.10 9.87
N PHE A 390 12.72 -15.80 9.90
CA PHE A 390 11.67 -15.25 10.75
C PHE A 390 10.31 -15.89 10.47
N LYS A 391 9.89 -15.93 9.20
CA LYS A 391 8.64 -16.56 8.76
C LYS A 391 8.54 -18.01 9.22
N SER A 392 9.59 -18.80 8.97
CA SER A 392 9.63 -20.21 9.38
C SER A 392 9.56 -20.40 10.91
N ARG A 393 10.23 -19.53 11.68
CA ARG A 393 10.20 -19.58 13.14
C ARG A 393 8.81 -19.22 13.69
N ILE A 394 8.14 -18.22 13.11
CA ILE A 394 6.74 -17.87 13.45
C ILE A 394 5.78 -19.01 13.10
N ASP A 395 5.92 -19.60 11.91
CA ASP A 395 5.05 -20.70 11.48
C ASP A 395 5.16 -21.91 12.40
N ARG A 396 6.38 -22.19 12.90
CA ARG A 396 6.61 -23.20 13.94
C ARG A 396 6.02 -22.80 15.29
N LEU A 397 6.22 -21.54 15.72
CA LEU A 397 5.76 -21.06 17.03
C LEU A 397 4.22 -21.10 17.15
N TRP A 398 3.52 -20.84 16.06
CA TRP A 398 2.05 -20.71 16.03
C TRP A 398 1.34 -21.87 15.32
N SER A 399 1.98 -23.03 15.19
CA SER A 399 1.43 -24.23 14.53
C SER A 399 0.03 -24.60 15.03
N ASP A 400 -0.20 -24.48 16.34
CA ASP A 400 -1.46 -24.87 17.00
C ASP A 400 -2.62 -23.91 16.68
N HIS A 401 -2.34 -22.76 16.06
CA HIS A 401 -3.29 -21.67 15.82
C HIS A 401 -3.61 -21.44 14.34
N VAL A 402 -2.94 -22.14 13.42
CA VAL A 402 -3.01 -21.92 11.96
C VAL A 402 -4.45 -21.95 11.44
N TYR A 403 -5.28 -22.85 11.97
CA TYR A 403 -6.67 -23.05 11.54
C TYR A 403 -7.71 -22.42 12.48
N LYS A 404 -7.26 -21.73 13.55
CA LYS A 404 -8.15 -21.12 14.55
C LYS A 404 -8.68 -19.77 14.08
N ILE A 405 -9.95 -19.50 14.36
CA ILE A 405 -10.64 -18.26 13.96
C ILE A 405 -10.54 -17.20 15.05
N LYS A 406 -10.71 -17.63 16.30
CA LYS A 406 -10.55 -16.79 17.49
C LYS A 406 -9.13 -17.00 17.98
N LEU A 407 -8.31 -15.98 17.77
CA LEU A 407 -6.95 -15.97 18.27
C LEU A 407 -6.92 -15.24 19.61
N PRO A 408 -6.29 -15.81 20.65
CA PRO A 408 -5.90 -15.01 21.81
C PRO A 408 -4.92 -13.91 21.37
N SER A 409 -4.84 -12.84 22.16
CA SER A 409 -3.87 -11.76 21.93
C SER A 409 -3.14 -11.47 23.25
N PRO A 410 -1.83 -11.72 23.34
CA PRO A 410 -0.97 -12.30 22.30
C PRO A 410 -1.27 -13.79 22.01
N LEU A 411 -0.82 -14.31 20.86
CA LEU A 411 -0.87 -15.75 20.56
C LEU A 411 0.11 -16.50 21.48
N PRO A 412 -0.35 -17.55 22.19
CA PRO A 412 0.52 -18.35 23.02
C PRO A 412 1.44 -19.21 22.16
N HIS A 413 2.56 -19.60 22.76
CA HIS A 413 3.55 -20.48 22.13
C HIS A 413 2.98 -21.89 21.99
N ALA A 414 3.32 -22.58 20.89
CA ALA A 414 2.92 -23.97 20.69
C ALA A 414 3.37 -24.87 21.86
N LYS A 415 2.50 -25.80 22.27
CA LYS A 415 2.74 -26.65 23.45
C LYS A 415 3.68 -27.83 23.18
N THR A 416 4.06 -28.07 21.94
CA THR A 416 4.77 -29.29 21.50
C THR A 416 6.00 -29.00 20.66
N LYS A 417 7.15 -29.56 21.08
CA LYS A 417 8.42 -29.56 20.33
C LYS A 417 8.44 -30.51 19.13
N ASP A 418 7.43 -31.34 18.95
CA ASP A 418 7.41 -32.39 17.94
C ASP A 418 6.06 -32.40 17.22
N LEU A 419 6.09 -32.06 15.93
CA LEU A 419 5.26 -32.53 14.81
C LEU A 419 5.40 -31.50 13.67
N ILE A 420 6.23 -31.86 12.68
CA ILE A 420 6.57 -31.02 11.52
C ILE A 420 5.64 -31.38 10.36
N PRO A 421 4.73 -30.50 9.90
CA PRO A 421 4.40 -30.43 8.49
C PRO A 421 5.45 -29.54 7.82
N LYS A 422 6.28 -30.12 6.95
CA LYS A 422 7.14 -29.34 6.05
C LYS A 422 6.21 -28.48 5.18
N TRP A 423 6.22 -27.17 5.42
CA TRP A 423 5.69 -26.21 4.47
C TRP A 423 6.73 -26.03 3.39
N GLU A 424 6.48 -26.58 2.20
CA GLU A 424 7.28 -26.25 1.01
C GLU A 424 6.99 -24.80 0.62
N PRO A 425 7.99 -23.90 0.64
CA PRO A 425 7.85 -22.63 -0.04
C PRO A 425 7.63 -22.93 -1.52
N ALA A 426 6.63 -22.28 -2.13
CA ALA A 426 6.51 -22.30 -3.58
C ALA A 426 7.79 -21.69 -4.16
N GLU A 427 8.67 -22.55 -4.66
CA GLU A 427 9.89 -22.16 -5.36
C GLU A 427 9.52 -21.43 -6.66
N ASN A 428 10.28 -20.38 -6.93
CA ASN A 428 10.23 -19.60 -8.16
C ASN A 428 10.51 -20.50 -9.37
N SER A 429 9.51 -20.72 -10.22
CA SER A 429 9.73 -21.14 -11.60
C SER A 429 9.61 -19.94 -12.54
N LEU A 430 10.68 -19.14 -12.60
CA LEU A 430 11.00 -18.34 -13.80
C LEU A 430 12.38 -18.83 -14.24
N GLN A 431 12.39 -19.95 -14.96
CA GLN A 431 13.52 -20.28 -15.83
C GLN A 431 13.37 -19.44 -17.09
N ALA A 432 14.39 -18.65 -17.34
CA ALA A 432 14.64 -18.00 -18.61
C ALA A 432 14.82 -19.06 -19.70
N THR A 433 14.13 -18.89 -20.82
CA THR A 433 14.55 -19.41 -22.12
C THR A 433 14.55 -18.24 -23.08
N ALA A 434 15.76 -18.00 -23.60
CA ALA A 434 16.19 -17.22 -24.77
C ALA A 434 15.20 -16.24 -25.42
#